data_AF-A0A5K0ZSS4-F1
#
_entry.id   AF-A0A5K0ZSS4-F1
#
_cell.length_a   1.000
_cell.length_b   1.000
_cell.length_c   1.000
_cell.angle_alpha   90.00
_cell.angle_beta   90.00
_cell.angle_gamma   90.00
#
_symmetry.space_group_name_H-M   'P 1'
#
loop_
_entity.id
_entity.type
_entity.pdbx_description
1 polymer ?
#
loop_
_entity_poly.entity_id
_entity_poly.type
_entity_poly.pdbx_seq_one_letter_code
_entity_poly.pdbx_strand_id
1 'polypeptide(L)' 'MDEASGGAFEAKGRPRVHWRPGEDERLRQLVEQYGPQNWNVIAEKLQGRS' A
#
# COMPACT_ATOMS: atom_id res chain seq x y z
N MET A 1 -34.03 -26.81 -3.88
CA MET A 1 -33.34 -26.68 -5.17
C MET A 1 -33.70 -25.32 -5.73
N ASP A 2 -32.88 -24.28 -5.81
CA ASP A 2 -31.43 -24.08 -5.69
C ASP A 2 -31.24 -22.60 -5.22
N GLU A 3 -30.53 -22.38 -4.13
CA GLU A 3 -29.18 -21.78 -4.07
C GLU A 3 -29.08 -20.25 -4.28
N ALA A 4 -28.73 -19.61 -3.16
CA ALA A 4 -27.79 -18.51 -2.99
C ALA A 4 -27.61 -17.47 -4.11
N SER A 5 -28.00 -16.23 -3.81
CA SER A 5 -27.22 -15.08 -4.24
C SER A 5 -26.93 -14.22 -3.02
N GLY A 6 -25.90 -14.61 -2.28
CA GLY A 6 -25.29 -13.77 -1.24
C GLY A 6 -24.92 -12.44 -1.86
N GLY A 7 -25.50 -11.35 -1.33
CA GLY A 7 -25.14 -9.99 -1.70
C GLY A 7 -23.64 -9.83 -1.58
N ALA A 8 -22.96 -9.75 -2.71
CA ALA A 8 -21.56 -9.44 -2.79
C ALA A 8 -21.36 -8.15 -1.99
N PHE A 9 -20.63 -8.27 -0.88
CA PHE A 9 -20.15 -7.15 -0.10
C PHE A 9 -19.64 -6.12 -1.09
N GLU A 10 -20.33 -4.98 -1.19
CA GLU A 10 -19.76 -3.75 -1.75
C GLU A 10 -18.67 -3.29 -0.78
N ALA A 11 -17.60 -4.09 -0.67
CA ALA A 11 -16.32 -3.65 -0.21
C ALA A 11 -15.76 -2.78 -1.33
N LYS A 12 -16.28 -1.56 -1.43
CA LYS A 12 -15.63 -0.43 -2.10
C LYS A 12 -14.41 -0.05 -1.25
N GLY A 13 -13.52 -1.02 -1.06
CA GLY A 13 -12.21 -0.81 -0.51
C GLY A 13 -11.53 0.13 -1.48
N ARG A 14 -11.20 1.34 -0.98
CA ARG A 14 -10.29 2.26 -1.65
C ARG A 14 -9.21 1.44 -2.36
N PRO A 15 -8.91 1.71 -3.64
CA PRO A 15 -7.92 0.93 -4.36
C PRO A 15 -6.69 0.87 -3.46
N ARG A 16 -6.44 -0.31 -2.89
CA ARG A 16 -5.26 -0.53 -2.05
C ARG A 16 -4.13 -0.22 -3.00
N VAL A 17 -3.46 0.88 -2.75
CA VAL A 17 -2.33 1.34 -3.52
C VAL A 17 -1.34 0.17 -3.51
N HIS A 18 -1.25 -0.54 -4.64
CA HIS A 18 -0.45 -1.76 -4.74
C HIS A 18 1.00 -1.31 -4.79
N TRP A 19 1.72 -1.42 -3.67
CA TRP A 19 3.16 -1.19 -3.63
C TRP A 19 3.81 -1.99 -4.75
N ARG A 20 4.45 -1.31 -5.70
CA ARG A 20 5.21 -2.01 -6.74
C ARG A 20 6.52 -2.50 -6.13
N PRO A 21 7.07 -3.64 -6.58
CA PRO A 21 8.34 -4.14 -6.07
C PRO A 21 9.48 -3.11 -6.17
N GLY A 22 9.48 -2.25 -7.20
CA GLY A 22 10.46 -1.14 -7.32
C GLY A 22 10.24 0.01 -6.33
N GLU A 23 9.03 0.17 -5.79
CA GLU A 23 8.76 1.12 -4.71
C GLU A 23 9.10 0.50 -3.34
N ASP A 24 8.85 -0.79 -3.16
CA ASP A 24 9.24 -1.53 -1.94
C ASP A 24 10.76 -1.58 -1.75
N GLU A 25 11.52 -1.74 -2.84
CA GLU A 25 12.98 -1.70 -2.81
C GLU A 25 13.50 -0.31 -2.40
N ARG A 26 12.92 0.76 -2.94
CA ARG A 26 13.23 2.13 -2.50
C ARG A 26 12.84 2.34 -1.05
N LEU A 27 11.69 1.82 -0.62
CA LEU A 27 11.26 1.89 0.78
C LEU A 27 12.28 1.21 1.69
N ARG A 28 12.71 -0.01 1.37
CA ARG A 28 13.72 -0.72 2.17
C ARG A 28 15.04 0.03 2.24
N GLN A 29 15.54 0.55 1.11
CA GLN A 29 16.78 1.35 1.10
C GLN A 29 16.64 2.61 1.96
N LEU A 30 15.51 3.30 1.88
CA LEU A 30 15.24 4.49 2.67
C LEU A 30 15.05 4.15 4.17
N VAL A 31 14.40 3.04 4.50
CA VAL A 31 14.25 2.55 5.88
C VAL A 31 15.62 2.15 6.45
N GLU A 32 16.49 1.55 5.66
CA GLU A 32 17.85 1.20 6.08
C GLU A 32 18.73 2.44 6.25
N GLN A 33 18.58 3.43 5.37
CA GLN A 33 19.35 4.67 5.41
C GLN A 33 18.90 5.64 6.52
N TYR A 34 17.59 5.85 6.68
CA TYR A 34 17.02 6.81 7.63
C TYR A 34 16.54 6.15 8.93
N GLY A 35 16.32 4.84 8.93
CA GLY A 35 15.77 4.11 10.07
C GLY A 35 14.24 4.11 10.11
N PRO A 36 13.64 3.12 10.78
CA PRO A 36 12.19 2.91 10.83
C PRO A 36 11.44 3.94 11.69
N GLN A 37 12.09 4.96 12.26
CA GLN A 37 11.38 6.08 12.91
C GLN A 37 11.03 7.19 11.93
N ASN A 38 11.73 7.25 10.79
CA ASN A 38 11.70 8.39 9.87
C ASN A 38 10.72 8.17 8.70
N TRP A 39 9.54 7.58 8.97
CA TRP A 39 8.53 7.31 7.94
C TRP A 39 8.07 8.55 7.18
N ASN A 40 8.02 9.71 7.84
CA ASN A 40 7.70 10.97 7.16
C ASN A 40 8.71 11.27 6.06
N VAL A 41 10.02 11.24 6.37
CA VAL A 41 11.09 11.48 5.39
C VAL A 41 11.06 10.42 4.29
N ILE A 42 10.84 9.16 4.65
CA ILE A 42 10.78 8.05 3.70
C ILE A 42 9.59 8.22 2.74
N ALA A 43 8.41 8.59 3.26
CA ALA A 43 7.22 8.88 2.47
C ALA A 43 7.40 10.11 1.58
N GLU A 44 8.10 11.15 2.05
CA GLU A 44 8.48 12.30 1.23
C GLU A 44 9.37 11.91 0.06
N LYS A 45 10.34 11.02 0.28
CA LYS A 45 11.20 10.49 -0.79
C LYS A 45 10.45 9.55 -1.74
N LEU A 46 9.36 8.95 -1.28
CA LEU A 46 8.43 8.13 -2.06
C LEU A 46 7.27 8.94 -2.68
N GLN A 47 7.23 10.27 -2.55
CA GLN A 47 6.12 11.13 -3.00
C GLN A 47 5.83 10.98 -4.50
N GLY A 48 4.86 10.11 -4.78
CA GLY A 48 4.17 9.94 -6.06
C GLY A 48 2.83 9.23 -5.89
N ARG A 49 2.37 9.07 -4.64
CA ARG A 49 1.12 8.40 -4.28
C ARG A 49 0.48 9.14 -3.11
N SER A 50 -0.52 9.95 -3.44
CA SER A 50 -1.49 10.52 -2.50
C SER A 50 -2.87 9.97 -2.80
#